data_AF-A0A963DI92-F1
#
_entry.id   AF-A0A963DI92-F1
#
_cell.length_a   1.000
_cell.length_b   1.000
_cell.length_c   1.000
_cell.angle_alpha   90.00
_cell.angle_beta   90.00
_cell.angle_gamma   90.00
#
_symmetry.space_group_name_H-M   'P 1'
#
loop_
_entity.id
_entity.type
_entity.pdbx_description
1 polymer ?
#
loop_
_entity_poly.entity_id
_entity_poly.type
_entity_poly.pdbx_seq_one_letter_code
_entity_poly.pdbx_strand_id
1 'polypeptide(L)'
;MSTALIAGLIAGVLLIWFLLRHRGGDKTPERAPQPERMSQFPYRCVSVVGGPNACSAVDLIRGRRYFPDEAPPLPLPGCSAGVCECTYRHHRDRRSKDRRNQWDPRQHNWQHENAERRKERRGRRHDD
;
A
#
# COMPACT_ATOMS: atom_id res chain seq x y z
N MET A 1 28.05 -6.19 48.89
CA MET A 1 28.59 -5.15 47.97
C MET A 1 28.55 -5.60 46.51
N SER A 2 28.63 -6.90 46.22
CA SER A 2 28.67 -7.47 44.86
C SER A 2 27.35 -7.38 44.08
N THR A 3 26.19 -7.42 44.75
CA THR A 3 24.87 -7.36 44.11
C THR A 3 24.55 -5.99 43.50
N ALA A 4 25.04 -4.91 44.10
CA ALA A 4 24.89 -3.55 43.57
C ALA A 4 25.68 -3.35 42.26
N LEU A 5 26.86 -3.97 42.14
CA LEU A 5 27.66 -3.94 40.92
C LEU A 5 27.00 -4.75 39.79
N ILE A 6 26.44 -5.91 40.10
CA ILE A 6 25.73 -6.76 39.13
C ILE A 6 24.45 -6.07 38.66
N ALA A 7 23.67 -5.48 39.57
CA ALA A 7 22.47 -4.73 39.21
C ALA A 7 22.78 -3.50 38.34
N GLY A 8 23.88 -2.79 38.63
CA GLY A 8 24.34 -1.68 37.80
C GLY A 8 24.76 -2.11 36.39
N LEU A 9 25.45 -3.25 36.25
CA LEU A 9 25.81 -3.80 34.95
C LEU A 9 24.60 -4.27 34.16
N ILE A 10 23.64 -4.95 34.80
CA ILE A 10 22.39 -5.39 34.14
C ILE A 10 21.57 -4.17 33.71
N ALA A 11 21.41 -3.16 34.58
CA ALA A 11 20.71 -1.93 34.25
C ALA A 11 21.41 -1.18 33.11
N GLY A 12 22.74 -1.12 33.11
CA GLY A 12 23.53 -0.53 32.03
C GLY A 12 23.37 -1.27 30.70
N VAL A 13 23.43 -2.60 30.70
CA VAL A 13 23.23 -3.42 29.50
C VAL A 13 21.80 -3.31 28.99
N LEU A 14 20.80 -3.30 29.87
CA LEU A 14 19.40 -3.10 29.50
C LEU A 14 19.14 -1.69 28.97
N LEU A 15 19.76 -0.66 29.56
CA LEU A 15 19.66 0.72 29.09
C LEU A 15 20.34 0.87 27.72
N ILE A 16 21.52 0.29 27.53
CA ILE A 16 22.24 0.30 26.25
C ILE A 16 21.43 -0.46 25.19
N TRP A 17 20.88 -1.63 25.52
CA TRP A 17 20.02 -2.39 24.61
C TRP A 17 18.73 -1.63 24.28
N PHE A 18 18.11 -0.98 25.26
CA PHE A 18 16.92 -0.14 25.08
C PHE A 18 17.20 1.07 24.20
N LEU A 19 18.33 1.77 24.41
CA LEU A 19 18.77 2.90 23.60
C LEU A 19 19.16 2.47 22.18
N LEU A 20 19.81 1.32 22.01
CA LEU A 20 20.15 0.76 20.70
C LEU A 20 18.89 0.29 19.94
N ARG A 21 17.88 -0.22 20.64
CA ARG A 21 16.59 -0.63 20.05
C ARG A 21 15.69 0.56 19.70
N HIS A 22 15.74 1.66 20.48
CA HIS A 22 15.04 2.90 20.15
C HIS A 22 15.74 3.73 19.06
N ARG A 23 17.03 3.53 18.81
CA ARG A 23 17.79 4.14 17.69
C ARG A 23 17.60 3.41 16.35
N GLY A 24 16.49 2.70 16.19
CA GLY A 24 16.03 2.14 14.90
C GLY A 24 15.15 3.09 14.07
N GLY A 25 14.82 4.26 14.62
CA GLY A 25 14.23 5.37 13.87
C GLY A 25 15.32 6.22 13.23
N ASP A 26 15.14 6.53 11.95
CA ASP A 26 15.85 7.59 11.23
C ASP A 26 17.30 7.29 10.82
N LYS A 27 17.43 6.40 9.82
CA LYS A 27 18.09 6.76 8.55
C LYS A 27 17.35 6.14 7.37
N THR A 28 16.14 6.63 7.09
CA THR A 28 15.82 6.81 5.67
C THR A 28 16.90 7.74 5.15
N PRO A 29 17.77 7.34 4.20
CA PRO A 29 18.59 8.32 3.53
C PRO A 29 17.59 9.34 2.98
N GLU A 30 17.73 10.59 3.40
CA GLU A 30 16.98 11.73 2.90
C GLU A 30 17.31 11.86 1.42
N ARG A 31 16.67 10.99 0.62
CA ARG A 31 16.57 11.16 -0.81
C ARG A 31 15.62 12.32 -0.91
N ALA A 32 16.18 13.50 -1.15
CA ALA A 32 15.45 14.71 -1.49
C ALA A 32 14.20 14.31 -2.30
N PRO A 33 13.00 14.84 -1.96
CA PRO A 33 11.75 14.42 -2.58
C PRO A 33 11.94 14.52 -4.09
N GLN A 34 12.13 13.38 -4.77
CA GLN A 34 12.38 13.39 -6.21
C GLN A 34 11.06 13.81 -6.86
N PRO A 35 10.96 15.01 -7.45
CA PRO A 35 9.67 15.52 -7.90
C PRO A 35 9.15 14.87 -9.18
N GLU A 36 9.74 13.80 -9.71
CA GLU A 36 9.52 13.41 -11.12
C GLU A 36 9.06 11.98 -11.40
N ARG A 37 8.75 11.14 -10.40
CA ARG A 37 8.17 9.81 -10.67
C ARG A 37 6.65 9.72 -10.53
N MET A 38 5.98 10.82 -10.15
CA MET A 38 4.52 10.83 -10.02
C MET A 38 3.80 10.74 -11.38
N SER A 39 4.44 11.13 -12.48
CA SER A 39 3.83 11.19 -13.81
C SER A 39 3.69 9.84 -14.53
N GLN A 40 4.49 8.82 -14.17
CA GLN A 40 4.50 7.56 -14.93
C GLN A 40 3.32 6.63 -14.60
N PHE A 41 2.70 6.77 -13.42
CA PHE A 41 1.63 5.89 -12.96
C PHE A 41 0.58 6.66 -12.15
N PRO A 42 -0.35 7.39 -12.80
CA PRO A 42 -1.36 8.23 -12.14
C PRO A 42 -2.32 7.43 -11.26
N TYR A 43 -2.56 6.16 -11.60
CA TYR A 43 -3.51 5.28 -10.89
C TYR A 43 -2.81 4.22 -10.02
N ARG A 44 -1.58 4.49 -9.56
CA ARG A 44 -0.91 3.59 -8.60
C ARG A 44 -1.66 3.60 -7.25
N CYS A 45 -1.63 2.49 -6.55
CA CYS A 45 -2.23 2.38 -5.22
C CYS A 45 -1.25 1.77 -4.21
N VAL A 46 -1.53 1.96 -2.94
CA VAL A 46 -0.78 1.41 -1.81
C VAL A 46 -1.72 0.66 -0.87
N SER A 47 -1.21 -0.39 -0.23
CA SER A 47 -1.92 -1.09 0.86
C SER A 47 -1.01 -1.18 2.07
N VAL A 48 -1.56 -1.04 3.27
CA VAL A 48 -0.81 -1.28 4.50
C VAL A 48 -0.70 -2.78 4.73
N VAL A 49 0.51 -3.27 4.97
CA VAL A 49 0.79 -4.66 5.34
C VAL A 49 1.48 -4.70 6.69
N GLY A 50 1.05 -5.62 7.54
CA GLY A 50 1.67 -5.86 8.84
C GLY A 50 2.94 -6.71 8.68
N GLY A 51 4.01 -6.30 9.35
CA GLY A 51 5.21 -7.12 9.54
C GLY A 51 5.06 -8.10 10.72
N PRO A 52 6.16 -8.76 11.13
CA PRO A 52 6.19 -9.63 12.31
C PRO A 52 5.60 -8.98 13.57
N ASN A 53 5.90 -7.71 13.81
CA ASN A 53 5.35 -6.93 14.92
C ASN A 53 4.25 -5.94 14.45
N ALA A 54 3.23 -6.44 13.77
CA ALA A 54 2.11 -5.62 13.31
C ALA A 54 1.18 -5.19 14.45
N CYS A 55 0.65 -3.97 14.37
CA CYS A 55 -0.39 -3.53 15.31
C CYS A 55 -1.77 -4.05 14.89
N SER A 56 -2.67 -4.23 15.86
CA SER A 56 -4.04 -4.71 15.63
C SER A 56 -4.86 -3.79 14.72
N ALA A 57 -4.52 -2.49 14.68
CA ALA A 57 -5.15 -1.52 13.79
C ALA A 57 -5.02 -1.89 12.29
N VAL A 58 -3.97 -2.63 11.91
CA VAL A 58 -3.80 -3.08 10.51
C VAL A 58 -4.93 -4.02 10.08
N ASP A 59 -5.45 -4.85 10.98
CA ASP A 59 -6.45 -5.85 10.61
C ASP A 59 -7.77 -5.21 10.17
N LEU A 60 -8.11 -4.03 10.69
CA LEU A 60 -9.30 -3.27 10.30
C LEU A 60 -9.24 -2.75 8.85
N ILE A 61 -8.04 -2.50 8.36
CA ILE A 61 -7.79 -1.94 7.02
C ILE A 61 -7.13 -2.93 6.06
N ARG A 62 -6.92 -4.16 6.50
CA ARG A 62 -6.28 -5.22 5.71
C ARG A 62 -7.05 -5.43 4.40
N GLY A 63 -6.30 -5.56 3.30
CA GLY A 63 -6.87 -5.76 1.97
C GLY A 63 -7.41 -4.49 1.29
N ARG A 64 -7.52 -3.37 2.00
CA ARG A 64 -7.88 -2.08 1.39
C ARG A 64 -6.69 -1.51 0.60
N ARG A 65 -7.01 -0.80 -0.47
CA ARG A 65 -6.04 -0.08 -1.29
C ARG A 65 -6.41 1.40 -1.30
N TYR A 66 -5.41 2.24 -1.14
CA TYR A 66 -5.53 3.68 -1.10
C TYR A 66 -4.74 4.27 -2.26
N PHE A 67 -5.15 5.45 -2.72
CA PHE A 67 -4.22 6.29 -3.45
C PHE A 67 -3.10 6.74 -2.51
N PRO A 68 -1.89 7.01 -3.04
CA PRO A 68 -0.77 7.47 -2.21
C PRO A 68 -1.13 8.66 -1.31
N ASP A 69 -1.97 9.56 -1.81
CA ASP A 69 -2.35 10.80 -1.12
C ASP A 69 -3.51 10.59 -0.11
N GLU A 70 -4.21 9.45 -0.18
CA GLU A 70 -5.33 9.09 0.70
C GLU A 70 -4.96 8.02 1.73
N ALA A 71 -3.74 7.48 1.66
CA ALA A 71 -3.31 6.41 2.54
C ALA A 71 -3.19 6.92 3.98
N PRO A 72 -3.67 6.16 4.98
CA PRO A 72 -3.50 6.55 6.38
C PRO A 72 -2.00 6.59 6.70
N PRO A 73 -1.52 7.58 7.46
CA PRO A 73 -0.11 7.66 7.84
C PRO A 73 0.28 6.45 8.70
N LEU A 74 1.53 6.04 8.58
CA LEU A 74 2.13 5.05 9.49
C LEU A 74 2.99 5.77 10.52
N PRO A 75 2.91 5.40 11.82
CA PRO A 75 2.08 4.34 12.40
C PRO A 75 0.57 4.67 12.40
N LEU A 76 -0.27 3.64 12.28
CA LEU A 76 -1.72 3.81 12.22
C LEU A 76 -2.29 4.45 13.51
N PRO A 77 -3.37 5.24 13.40
CA PRO A 77 -4.07 5.74 14.57
C PRO A 77 -4.55 4.56 15.43
N GLY A 78 -4.22 4.58 16.72
CA GLY A 78 -4.50 3.47 17.64
C GLY A 78 -3.48 2.33 17.61
N CYS A 79 -2.27 2.56 17.09
CA CYS A 79 -1.19 1.59 17.15
C CYS A 79 -0.81 1.25 18.61
N SER A 80 -1.03 0.00 19.01
CA SER A 80 -0.69 -0.53 20.34
C SER A 80 0.70 -1.20 20.43
N ALA A 81 1.40 -1.34 19.29
CA ALA A 81 2.68 -2.04 19.22
C ALA A 81 3.83 -1.14 19.65
N GLY A 82 4.70 -1.63 20.55
CA GLY A 82 5.88 -0.89 21.02
C GLY A 82 6.94 -0.68 19.93
N VAL A 83 7.08 -1.63 19.00
CA VAL A 83 7.86 -1.48 17.76
C VAL A 83 6.98 -1.95 16.62
N CYS A 84 6.40 -1.01 15.89
CA CYS A 84 5.46 -1.31 14.82
C CYS A 84 6.19 -1.53 13.50
N GLU A 85 6.02 -2.71 12.90
CA GLU A 85 6.66 -3.08 11.63
C GLU A 85 5.69 -3.03 10.43
N CYS A 86 4.69 -2.15 10.50
CA CYS A 86 3.75 -1.97 9.40
C CYS A 86 4.39 -1.18 8.27
N THR A 87 4.14 -1.59 7.02
CA THR A 87 4.74 -0.99 5.83
C THR A 87 3.73 -0.79 4.71
N TYR A 88 4.04 0.10 3.77
CA TYR A 88 3.26 0.24 2.55
C TYR A 88 3.75 -0.73 1.48
N ARG A 89 2.82 -1.51 0.93
CA ARG A 89 3.03 -2.28 -0.30
C ARG A 89 2.46 -1.49 -1.48
N HIS A 90 3.32 -1.14 -2.43
CA HIS A 90 2.91 -0.46 -3.66
C HIS A 90 2.34 -1.45 -4.68
N HIS A 91 1.28 -1.03 -5.36
CA HIS A 91 0.62 -1.75 -6.45
C HIS A 91 0.58 -0.85 -7.68
N ARG A 92 0.97 -1.42 -8.83
CA ARG A 92 0.82 -0.74 -10.13
C ARG A 92 -0.64 -0.79 -10.56
N ASP A 93 -1.03 0.14 -11.43
CA ASP A 93 -2.33 0.02 -12.12
C ASP A 93 -2.36 -1.33 -12.85
N ARG A 94 -3.41 -2.10 -12.63
CA ARG A 94 -3.64 -3.40 -13.30
C ARG A 94 -4.01 -3.23 -14.77
N ARG A 95 -4.38 -2.01 -15.19
CA ARG A 95 -4.65 -1.70 -16.59
C ARG A 95 -3.32 -1.63 -17.33
N SER A 96 -3.13 -2.54 -18.28
CA SER A 96 -1.98 -2.53 -19.17
C SER A 96 -2.16 -1.56 -20.34
N LYS A 97 -3.40 -1.31 -20.76
CA LYS A 97 -3.79 -0.45 -21.90
C LYS A 97 -5.18 0.13 -21.69
N ASP A 98 -5.50 1.21 -22.39
CA ASP A 98 -6.87 1.70 -22.51
C ASP A 98 -7.72 0.69 -23.29
N ARG A 99 -8.69 0.08 -22.59
CA ARG A 99 -9.61 -0.92 -23.15
C ARG A 99 -10.70 -0.33 -24.04
N ARG A 100 -10.79 1.00 -24.13
CA ARG A 100 -11.74 1.72 -24.98
C ARG A 100 -11.04 2.62 -25.99
N ASN A 101 -9.76 2.35 -26.26
CA ASN A 101 -9.04 3.04 -27.31
C ASN A 101 -9.69 2.71 -28.67
N GLN A 102 -10.43 3.68 -29.23
CA GLN A 102 -11.10 3.55 -30.52
C GLN A 102 -10.11 3.33 -31.68
N TRP A 103 -8.84 3.68 -31.51
CA TRP A 103 -7.77 3.44 -32.47
C TRP A 103 -7.03 2.11 -32.27
N ASP A 104 -7.43 1.26 -31.31
CA ASP A 104 -6.86 -0.09 -31.16
C ASP A 104 -7.38 -1.00 -32.29
N PRO A 105 -6.53 -1.47 -33.22
CA PRO A 105 -6.95 -2.31 -34.35
C PRO A 105 -7.64 -3.60 -33.89
N ARG A 106 -7.30 -4.10 -32.69
CA ARG A 106 -7.93 -5.30 -32.12
C ARG A 106 -9.36 -5.06 -31.67
N GLN A 107 -9.75 -3.82 -31.37
CA GLN A 107 -11.11 -3.44 -30.97
C GLN A 107 -11.96 -3.03 -32.18
N HIS A 108 -11.35 -2.45 -33.21
CA HIS A 108 -12.05 -1.99 -34.42
C HIS A 108 -12.69 -3.15 -35.20
N ASN A 109 -12.05 -4.32 -35.25
CA ASN A 109 -12.55 -5.47 -36.00
C ASN A 109 -13.84 -6.08 -35.41
N TRP A 110 -14.03 -6.00 -34.08
CA TRP A 110 -15.23 -6.53 -33.41
C TRP A 110 -16.51 -5.76 -33.72
N GLN A 111 -16.39 -4.48 -34.08
CA GLN A 111 -17.54 -3.60 -34.32
C GLN A 111 -18.17 -3.85 -35.71
N HIS A 112 -17.37 -4.19 -36.71
CA HIS A 112 -17.89 -4.49 -38.05
C HIS A 112 -18.55 -5.88 -38.12
N GLU A 113 -17.97 -6.89 -37.48
CA GLU A 113 -18.48 -8.28 -37.54
C GLU A 113 -19.82 -8.46 -36.80
N ASN A 114 -20.14 -7.58 -35.83
CA ASN A 114 -21.38 -7.64 -35.04
C ASN A 114 -22.38 -6.52 -35.35
N ALA A 115 -22.08 -5.63 -36.30
CA ALA A 115 -22.99 -4.54 -36.68
C ALA A 115 -24.34 -5.07 -37.19
N GLU A 116 -24.33 -6.17 -37.94
CA GLU A 116 -25.55 -6.79 -38.48
C GLU A 116 -26.37 -7.49 -37.38
N ARG A 117 -25.73 -8.14 -36.40
CA ARG A 117 -26.40 -8.79 -35.26
C ARG A 117 -27.12 -7.80 -34.31
N ARG A 118 -26.80 -6.51 -34.39
CA ARG A 118 -27.44 -5.49 -33.55
C ARG A 118 -28.85 -5.11 -34.02
N LYS A 119 -29.23 -5.42 -35.27
CA LYS A 119 -30.59 -5.17 -35.76
C LYS A 119 -31.62 -6.15 -35.22
N GLU A 120 -31.21 -7.31 -34.72
CA GLU A 120 -32.15 -8.43 -34.45
C GLU A 120 -32.38 -8.76 -32.97
N ARG A 121 -31.96 -7.90 -32.04
CA ARG A 121 -32.25 -8.12 -30.61
C ARG A 121 -33.18 -7.05 -30.06
N ARG A 122 -34.49 -7.33 -30.12
CA ARG A 122 -35.46 -6.83 -29.14
C ARG A 122 -34.84 -6.99 -27.74
N GLY A 123 -34.70 -5.88 -27.02
CA GLY A 123 -34.10 -5.86 -25.70
C GLY A 123 -34.88 -6.68 -24.67
N ARG A 124 -34.21 -7.16 -23.62
CA ARG A 124 -34.82 -7.85 -22.46
C ARG A 124 -35.53 -6.87 -21.50
N ARG A 125 -36.27 -5.90 -22.03
CA ARG A 125 -37.08 -4.95 -21.25
C ARG A 125 -38.39 -4.66 -21.96
N HIS A 126 -39.06 -5.73 -22.39
CA HIS A 126 -40.39 -5.58 -22.97
C HIS A 126 -41.47 -5.53 -21.87
N ASP A 127 -41.17 -6.03 -20.66
CA ASP A 127 -42.18 -6.20 -19.61
C ASP A 127 -41.72 -5.58 -18.26
N ASP A 128 -41.56 -4.26 -18.23
CA ASP A 128 -41.55 -3.44 -16.99
C ASP A 128 -42.54 -2.26 -17.18
#